data_AF-A0A975ISY1-F1
#
_entry.id   AF-A0A975ISY1-F1
#
_cell.length_a   1.000
_cell.length_b   1.000
_cell.length_c   1.000
_cell.angle_alpha   90.00
_cell.angle_beta   90.00
_cell.angle_gamma   90.00
#
_symmetry.space_group_name_H-M   'P 1'
#
loop_
_entity.id
_entity.type
_entity.pdbx_description
1 polymer ?
#
loop_
_entity_poly.entity_id
_entity_poly.type
_entity_poly.pdbx_seq_one_letter_code
_entity_poly.pdbx_strand_id
1 'polypeptide(L)'
;MADKNFRGFDGTVTQLNNFENRANHVGKPTGDVNNYNSIGIEAVGMSVDKDGNPTTDWRKATGWESLTGEQIESTAQSVNAIMGEYDLGIDDIFPHEDVSRKVDGEGGTVLNAIKARMKNLMLYHHKRLPLIHHLKEAYF
;
A
#
# COMPACT_ATOMS: atom_id res chain seq x y z
N MET A 1 15.00 -18.56 -14.19
CA MET A 1 14.45 -17.51 -13.30
C MET A 1 13.60 -16.61 -14.18
N ALA A 2 12.31 -16.43 -13.87
CA ALA A 2 11.48 -15.47 -14.60
C ALA A 2 12.03 -14.06 -14.33
N ASP A 3 12.06 -13.21 -15.36
CA ASP A 3 12.51 -11.84 -15.24
C ASP A 3 11.62 -11.10 -14.23
N LYS A 4 12.24 -10.57 -13.16
CA LYS A 4 11.53 -9.81 -12.12
C LYS A 4 10.85 -8.58 -12.71
N ASN A 5 11.35 -8.03 -13.82
CA ASN A 5 10.75 -6.90 -14.52
C ASN A 5 9.36 -7.24 -15.08
N PHE A 6 9.08 -8.49 -15.43
CA PHE A 6 7.78 -8.89 -15.98
C PHE A 6 6.67 -8.99 -14.91
N ARG A 7 7.01 -8.98 -13.61
CA ARG A 7 6.07 -9.16 -12.51
C ARG A 7 5.72 -7.86 -11.77
N GLY A 8 6.12 -6.68 -12.28
CA GLY A 8 5.84 -5.40 -11.61
C GLY A 8 6.65 -5.20 -10.32
N PHE A 9 7.86 -5.77 -10.26
CA PHE A 9 8.78 -5.64 -9.11
C PHE A 9 9.73 -4.45 -9.25
N ASP A 10 9.57 -3.65 -10.31
CA ASP A 10 10.38 -2.48 -10.66
C ASP A 10 9.94 -1.19 -9.93
N GLY A 11 8.90 -1.29 -9.10
CA GLY A 11 8.35 -0.15 -8.36
C GLY A 11 7.42 0.74 -9.19
N THR A 12 7.10 0.38 -10.44
CA THR A 12 6.13 1.11 -11.25
C THR A 12 4.76 1.14 -10.56
N VAL A 13 4.19 2.33 -10.41
CA VAL A 13 2.85 2.53 -9.82
C VAL A 13 1.84 2.72 -10.94
N THR A 14 0.75 1.95 -10.89
CA THR A 14 -0.37 2.08 -11.82
C THR A 14 -1.64 2.42 -11.06
N GLN A 15 -2.31 3.50 -11.45
CA GLN A 15 -3.63 3.82 -10.95
C GLN A 15 -4.70 3.10 -11.78
N LEU A 16 -5.34 2.08 -11.19
CA LEU A 16 -6.37 1.28 -11.86
C LEU A 16 -7.77 1.89 -11.76
N ASN A 17 -7.99 2.76 -10.78
CA ASN A 17 -9.28 3.42 -10.56
C ASN A 17 -9.07 4.87 -10.11
N ASN A 18 -10.00 5.75 -10.45
CA ASN A 18 -10.02 7.13 -9.94
C ASN A 18 -10.40 7.13 -8.45
N PHE A 19 -9.83 8.04 -7.65
CA PHE A 19 -10.12 8.15 -6.21
C PHE A 19 -11.57 8.56 -5.90
N GLU A 20 -12.26 9.23 -6.82
CA GLU A 20 -13.68 9.58 -6.71
C GLU A 20 -14.62 8.40 -6.98
N ASN A 21 -14.08 7.29 -7.51
CA ASN A 21 -14.86 6.11 -7.83
C ASN A 21 -14.69 5.02 -6.78
N ARG A 22 -15.79 4.35 -6.44
CA ARG A 22 -15.77 3.14 -5.61
C ARG A 22 -14.94 2.02 -6.28
N ALA A 23 -13.96 1.50 -5.55
CA ALA A 23 -13.24 0.26 -5.89
C ALA A 23 -13.74 -0.93 -5.07
N ASN A 24 -13.73 -2.15 -5.63
CA ASN A 24 -14.09 -3.37 -4.91
C ASN A 24 -12.85 -4.11 -4.38
N HIS A 25 -12.21 -3.55 -3.35
CA HIS A 25 -10.92 -4.03 -2.83
C HIS A 25 -11.02 -4.61 -1.42
N VAL A 26 -11.83 -4.05 -0.52
CA VAL A 26 -12.01 -4.57 0.85
C VAL A 26 -12.74 -5.92 0.84
N GLY A 27 -13.78 -6.05 0.01
CA GLY A 27 -14.59 -7.27 -0.07
C GLY A 27 -15.70 -7.32 0.99
N LYS A 28 -15.56 -8.19 2.00
CA LYS A 28 -16.55 -8.37 3.09
C LYS A 28 -16.04 -7.69 4.36
N PRO A 29 -16.36 -6.41 4.59
CA PRO A 29 -15.82 -5.65 5.71
C PRO A 29 -16.27 -6.21 7.06
N THR A 30 -15.41 -6.08 8.07
CA THR A 30 -15.68 -6.46 9.47
C THR A 30 -15.85 -5.26 10.40
N GLY A 31 -15.74 -4.04 9.88
CA GLY A 31 -15.90 -2.78 10.62
C GLY A 31 -16.29 -1.63 9.70
N ASP A 32 -15.94 -0.40 10.10
CA ASP A 32 -16.36 0.82 9.40
C ASP A 32 -15.60 1.07 8.08
N VAL A 33 -14.38 0.55 7.95
CA VAL A 33 -13.59 0.62 6.72
C VAL A 33 -14.16 -0.34 5.67
N ASN A 34 -14.51 0.18 4.50
CA ASN A 34 -15.19 -0.55 3.44
C ASN A 34 -14.93 0.08 2.06
N ASN A 35 -15.38 -0.60 0.99
CA ASN A 35 -15.19 -0.20 -0.41
C ASN A 35 -15.63 1.24 -0.79
N TYR A 36 -16.44 1.91 0.03
CA TYR A 36 -16.96 3.26 -0.24
C TYR A 36 -16.18 4.37 0.47
N ASN A 37 -15.37 4.05 1.48
CA ASN A 37 -14.66 5.04 2.29
C ASN A 37 -13.17 4.71 2.46
N SER A 38 -12.60 3.92 1.55
CA SER A 38 -11.19 3.54 1.57
C SER A 38 -10.56 3.55 0.18
N ILE A 39 -9.24 3.73 0.15
CA ILE A 39 -8.40 3.62 -1.04
C ILE A 39 -7.55 2.35 -0.89
N GLY A 40 -7.63 1.46 -1.88
CA GLY A 40 -6.83 0.24 -1.93
C GLY A 40 -5.45 0.50 -2.54
N ILE A 41 -4.39 0.04 -1.89
CA ILE A 41 -3.03 0.02 -2.42
C ILE A 41 -2.54 -1.42 -2.38
N GLU A 42 -2.18 -1.95 -3.55
CA GLU A 42 -1.77 -3.33 -3.76
C GLU A 42 -0.32 -3.36 -4.24
N ALA A 43 0.55 -4.08 -3.52
CA ALA A 43 1.89 -4.37 -4.00
C ALA A 43 1.90 -5.72 -4.71
N VAL A 44 2.39 -5.76 -5.94
CA VAL A 44 2.43 -7.01 -6.70
C VAL A 44 3.38 -8.00 -6.03
N GLY A 45 2.87 -9.18 -5.70
CA GLY A 45 3.58 -10.27 -5.03
C GLY A 45 2.71 -11.52 -4.94
N MET A 46 3.28 -12.62 -4.48
CA MET A 46 2.59 -13.90 -4.30
C MET A 46 2.73 -14.40 -2.87
N SER A 47 1.80 -15.24 -2.44
CA SER A 47 2.04 -16.09 -1.27
C SER A 47 3.20 -17.06 -1.54
N VAL A 48 3.94 -17.43 -0.50
CA VAL A 48 5.03 -18.40 -0.56
C VAL A 48 4.71 -19.66 0.25
N ASP A 49 5.21 -20.81 -0.20
CA ASP A 49 5.14 -22.06 0.54
C ASP A 49 6.22 -22.17 1.62
N LYS A 50 6.20 -23.28 2.37
CA LYS A 50 7.16 -23.57 3.46
C LYS A 50 8.63 -23.57 3.02
N ASP A 51 8.89 -23.74 1.72
CA ASP A 51 10.21 -23.79 1.13
C ASP A 51 10.59 -22.43 0.49
N GLY A 52 9.74 -21.41 0.65
CA GLY A 52 9.93 -20.04 0.16
C GLY A 52 9.59 -19.86 -1.32
N ASN A 53 8.95 -20.83 -1.97
CA ASN A 53 8.59 -20.74 -3.38
C ASN A 53 7.21 -20.10 -3.57
N PRO A 54 7.01 -19.25 -4.58
CA PRO A 54 5.68 -18.70 -4.89
C PRO A 54 4.64 -19.81 -5.12
N THR A 55 3.48 -19.65 -4.48
CA THR A 55 2.36 -20.60 -4.57
C THR A 55 1.05 -19.85 -4.75
N THR A 56 0.12 -20.44 -5.51
CA THR A 56 -1.29 -20.01 -5.58
C THR A 56 -2.21 -20.89 -4.73
N ASP A 57 -1.69 -21.97 -4.15
CA ASP A 57 -2.43 -22.84 -3.25
C ASP A 57 -2.45 -22.23 -1.85
N TRP A 58 -3.56 -21.59 -1.49
CA TRP A 58 -3.75 -20.95 -0.19
C TRP A 58 -3.57 -21.90 1.00
N ARG A 59 -3.70 -23.23 0.80
CA ARG A 59 -3.48 -24.22 1.85
C ARG A 59 -2.00 -24.47 2.15
N LYS A 60 -1.13 -24.07 1.21
CA LYS A 60 0.33 -24.19 1.33
C LYS A 60 1.00 -22.87 1.67
N ALA A 61 0.26 -21.76 1.60
CA ALA A 61 0.76 -20.44 1.92
C ALA A 61 1.22 -20.39 3.39
N THR A 62 2.50 -20.10 3.61
CA THR A 62 3.08 -19.87 4.93
C THR A 62 3.56 -18.44 5.12
N GLY A 63 3.40 -17.60 4.11
CA GLY A 63 3.76 -16.18 4.12
C GLY A 63 3.61 -15.54 2.74
N TRP A 64 4.25 -14.40 2.55
CA TRP A 64 4.21 -13.59 1.34
C TRP A 64 5.61 -13.25 0.84
N GLU A 65 5.76 -13.05 -0.47
CA GLU A 65 7.01 -12.56 -1.06
C GLU A 65 7.40 -11.19 -0.45
N SER A 66 8.69 -11.01 -0.20
CA SER A 66 9.22 -9.70 0.21
C SER A 66 9.15 -8.69 -0.94
N LEU A 67 8.83 -7.44 -0.61
CA LEU A 67 8.89 -6.33 -1.55
C LEU A 67 10.35 -6.03 -1.95
N THR A 68 10.53 -5.54 -3.18
CA THR A 68 11.81 -4.95 -3.62
C THR A 68 12.01 -3.56 -3.00
N GLY A 69 13.25 -3.04 -3.07
CA GLY A 69 13.53 -1.68 -2.59
C GLY A 69 12.76 -0.62 -3.36
N GLU A 70 12.59 -0.83 -4.67
CA GLU A 70 11.84 0.02 -5.58
C GLU A 70 10.35 0.02 -5.24
N GLN A 71 9.77 -1.15 -4.96
CA GLN A 71 8.38 -1.25 -4.49
C GLN A 71 8.18 -0.58 -3.13
N ILE A 72 9.13 -0.75 -2.19
CA ILE A 72 9.09 -0.08 -0.88
C ILE A 72 9.09 1.44 -1.06
N GLU A 73 9.99 1.95 -1.90
CA GLU A 73 10.13 3.39 -2.15
C GLU A 73 8.86 3.98 -2.76
N SER A 74 8.38 3.39 -3.87
CA SER A 74 7.24 3.95 -4.60
C SER A 74 5.94 3.81 -3.80
N THR A 75 5.71 2.67 -3.16
CA THR A 75 4.54 2.47 -2.29
C THR A 75 4.54 3.47 -1.13
N ALA A 76 5.68 3.67 -0.45
CA ALA A 76 5.78 4.64 0.64
C ALA A 76 5.51 6.08 0.18
N GLN A 77 6.00 6.47 -1.00
CA GLN A 77 5.72 7.78 -1.58
C GLN A 77 4.24 7.95 -1.93
N SER A 78 3.61 6.94 -2.56
CA SER A 78 2.19 6.97 -2.89
C SER A 78 1.31 7.08 -1.65
N VAL A 79 1.58 6.27 -0.62
CA VAL A 79 0.85 6.35 0.66
C VAL A 79 1.02 7.73 1.29
N ASN A 80 2.25 8.25 1.37
CA ASN A 80 2.51 9.57 1.96
C ASN A 80 1.81 10.71 1.19
N ALA A 81 1.75 10.62 -0.15
CA ALA A 81 1.04 11.61 -0.96
C ALA A 81 -0.47 11.57 -0.73
N ILE A 82 -1.07 10.37 -0.69
CA ILE A 82 -2.50 10.18 -0.40
C ILE A 82 -2.82 10.68 1.01
N MET A 83 -1.99 10.36 2.01
CA MET A 83 -2.17 10.87 3.37
C MET A 83 -2.16 12.40 3.40
N GLY A 84 -1.23 13.04 2.70
CA GLY A 84 -1.13 14.50 2.64
C GLY A 84 -2.34 15.15 1.95
N GLU A 85 -2.85 14.55 0.87
CA GLU A 85 -4.00 15.06 0.12
C GLU A 85 -5.30 14.99 0.94
N TYR A 86 -5.51 13.88 1.66
CA TYR A 86 -6.76 13.62 2.38
C TYR A 86 -6.68 13.87 3.89
N ASP A 87 -5.61 14.53 4.36
CA ASP A 87 -5.36 14.82 5.78
C ASP A 87 -5.46 13.58 6.70
N LEU A 88 -4.83 12.49 6.27
CA LEU A 88 -4.84 11.20 6.98
C LEU A 88 -3.59 11.01 7.84
N GLY A 89 -3.75 10.31 8.96
CA GLY A 89 -2.68 9.86 9.85
C GLY A 89 -2.22 8.43 9.58
N ILE A 90 -1.13 8.03 10.25
CA ILE A 90 -0.65 6.64 10.20
C ILE A 90 -1.69 5.66 10.75
N ASP A 91 -2.50 6.11 11.70
CA ASP A 91 -3.56 5.31 12.32
C ASP A 91 -4.76 5.07 11.37
N ASP A 92 -4.80 5.76 10.23
CA ASP A 92 -5.79 5.57 9.16
C ASP A 92 -5.33 4.54 8.10
N ILE A 93 -4.19 3.88 8.30
CA ILE A 93 -3.65 2.88 7.39
C ILE A 93 -3.87 1.49 7.97
N PHE A 94 -4.69 0.71 7.29
CA PHE A 94 -5.06 -0.62 7.73
C PHE A 94 -4.48 -1.67 6.78
N PRO A 95 -3.82 -2.72 7.29
CA PRO A 95 -3.58 -3.91 6.49
C PRO A 95 -4.94 -4.57 6.18
N HIS A 96 -5.03 -5.27 5.05
CA HIS A 96 -6.32 -5.77 4.54
C HIS A 96 -7.00 -6.73 5.53
N GLU A 97 -6.20 -7.56 6.21
CA GLU A 97 -6.64 -8.51 7.21
C GLU A 97 -7.23 -7.90 8.49
N ASP A 98 -7.02 -6.61 8.76
CA ASP A 98 -7.62 -5.93 9.92
C ASP A 98 -9.06 -5.47 9.64
N VAL A 99 -9.42 -5.28 8.36
CA VAL A 99 -10.69 -4.68 7.94
C VAL A 99 -11.62 -5.65 7.20
N SER A 100 -11.11 -6.81 6.81
CA SER A 100 -11.87 -7.90 6.18
C SER A 100 -11.25 -9.25 6.56
N ARG A 101 -12.05 -10.32 6.52
CA ARG A 101 -11.57 -11.68 6.78
C ARG A 101 -10.64 -12.15 5.66
N LYS A 102 -9.33 -11.94 5.85
CA LYS A 102 -8.24 -12.30 4.93
C LYS A 102 -7.19 -13.18 5.62
N VAL A 103 -6.16 -13.54 4.87
CA VAL A 103 -5.03 -14.33 5.39
C VAL A 103 -4.05 -13.38 6.05
N ASP A 104 -3.57 -13.75 7.24
CA ASP A 104 -2.56 -12.98 7.96
C ASP A 104 -1.35 -12.65 7.08
N GLY A 105 -0.94 -11.38 7.12
CA GLY A 105 0.21 -10.87 6.38
C GLY A 105 -0.08 -10.39 4.96
N GLU A 106 -1.30 -10.51 4.42
CA GLU A 106 -1.66 -10.07 3.07
C GLU A 106 -1.36 -8.58 2.87
N GLY A 107 -1.93 -7.72 3.71
CA GLY A 107 -1.60 -6.29 3.78
C GLY A 107 -0.47 -5.99 4.78
N GLY A 108 -0.37 -6.77 5.86
CA GLY A 108 0.62 -6.56 6.91
C GLY A 108 2.06 -6.62 6.41
N THR A 109 2.36 -7.48 5.44
CA THR A 109 3.69 -7.58 4.81
C THR A 109 4.08 -6.28 4.11
N VAL A 110 3.15 -5.69 3.36
CA VAL A 110 3.34 -4.42 2.66
C VAL A 110 3.55 -3.28 3.66
N LEU A 111 2.62 -3.15 4.61
CA LEU A 111 2.66 -2.06 5.60
C LEU A 111 3.95 -2.11 6.42
N ASN A 112 4.36 -3.29 6.88
CA ASN A 112 5.61 -3.44 7.64
C ASN A 112 6.85 -3.08 6.81
N ALA A 113 6.87 -3.40 5.51
CA ALA A 113 7.99 -3.08 4.63
C ALA A 113 8.17 -1.57 4.42
N ILE A 114 7.07 -0.80 4.35
CA ILE A 114 7.12 0.64 4.05
C ILE A 114 7.23 1.55 5.28
N LYS A 115 6.89 1.06 6.48
CA LYS A 115 6.84 1.85 7.73
C LYS A 115 8.07 2.73 7.96
N ALA A 116 9.27 2.16 7.83
CA ALA A 116 10.51 2.90 8.06
C ALA A 116 10.70 4.04 7.04
N ARG A 117 10.37 3.78 5.77
CA ARG A 117 10.48 4.78 4.71
C ARG A 117 9.47 5.90 4.88
N MET A 118 8.22 5.56 5.22
CA MET A 118 7.17 6.53 5.52
C MET A 118 7.54 7.45 6.69
N LYS A 119 8.08 6.89 7.78
CA LYS A 119 8.58 7.69 8.91
C LYS A 119 9.59 8.74 8.47
N ASN A 120 10.51 8.36 7.58
CA ASN A 120 11.48 9.30 7.02
C ASN A 120 10.78 10.40 6.21
N LEU A 121 9.82 10.07 5.33
CA LEU A 121 9.08 11.06 4.54
C LEU A 121 8.35 12.09 5.41
N MET A 122 7.62 11.63 6.42
CA MET A 122 6.90 12.51 7.35
C MET A 122 7.84 13.45 8.11
N LEU A 123 8.99 12.95 8.57
CA LEU A 123 10.02 13.79 9.22
C LEU A 123 10.59 14.87 8.29
N TYR A 124 10.73 14.58 6.99
CA TYR A 124 11.15 15.58 6.00
C TYR A 124 10.08 16.65 5.78
N HIS A 125 8.79 16.30 5.78
CA HIS A 125 7.69 17.28 5.68
C HIS A 125 7.60 18.18 6.92
N HIS A 126 7.75 17.64 8.13
CA HIS A 126 7.75 18.44 9.36
C HIS A 126 8.96 19.40 9.46
N LYS A 127 10.10 19.06 8.86
CA LYS A 127 11.26 19.97 8.80
C LYS A 127 11.13 21.04 7.72
N ARG A 128 10.09 21.01 6.88
CA ARG A 128 9.95 21.88 5.70
C ARG A 128 8.92 23.00 5.80
N LEU A 129 8.26 23.29 6.93
CA LEU A 129 7.38 24.48 7.02
C LEU A 129 7.45 25.13 8.42
N PRO A 130 7.56 26.48 8.46
CA PRO A 130 6.39 27.30 8.13
C PRO A 130 6.69 28.30 7.00
N LEU A 131 5.96 28.24 5.88
CA LEU A 131 5.74 29.30 4.86
C LEU A 131 5.10 28.60 3.63
N ILE A 132 3.87 28.81 3.14
CA ILE A 132 2.94 29.94 3.12
C ILE A 132 1.58 29.36 2.69
N HIS A 133 0.49 29.77 3.34
CA HIS A 133 -0.84 29.72 2.73
C HIS A 133 -0.81 30.58 1.46
N HIS A 134 -0.83 29.98 0.26
CA HIS A 134 -1.34 30.51 -1.02
C HIS A 134 -0.64 29.80 -2.19
N LEU A 135 -1.09 28.59 -2.53
CA LEU A 135 -1.15 28.13 -3.92
C LEU A 135 -2.42 27.29 -4.04
N LYS A 136 -3.53 27.95 -4.34
CA LYS A 136 -4.60 27.31 -5.09
C LYS A 136 -4.12 27.19 -6.53
N GLU A 137 -4.49 26.08 -7.16
CA GLU A 137 -4.27 25.73 -8.57
C GLU A 137 -3.04 24.85 -8.82
N ALA A 138 -3.28 23.54 -8.72
CA ALA A 138 -2.81 22.61 -9.74
C ALA A 138 -4.05 21.91 -10.29
N TYR A 139 -4.28 22.06 -11.59
CA TYR A 139 -5.27 21.29 -12.34
C TYR A 139 -4.61 20.00 -12.85
N PHE A 140 -5.32 18.88 -12.71
CA PHE A 140 -5.17 17.70 -13.57
C PHE A 140 -6.49 17.49 -14.31
#